data_AF-A0A7C5HLR2-F1
#
_entry.id   AF-A0A7C5HLR2-F1
#
_cell.length_a   1.000
_cell.length_b   1.000
_cell.length_c   1.000
_cell.angle_alpha   90.00
_cell.angle_beta   90.00
_cell.angle_gamma   90.00
#
_symmetry.space_group_name_H-M   'P 1'
#
loop_
_entity.id
_entity.type
_entity.pdbx_description
1 polymer ?
#
loop_
_entity_poly.entity_id
_entity_poly.type
_entity_poly.pdbx_seq_one_letter_code
_entity_poly.pdbx_strand_id
1 'polypeptide(L)'
;MLKSSKEFGHFYNRSQKKHLRNAILFYKEGSGKRVGFTASKKVGNAVARNFAKRRLRAAFLKIEARLKEGTYILVAKKEIVDADFKTIERDLLYGAGKLKALQ
;
A
#
# COMPACT_ATOMS: atom_id res chain seq x y z
N MET A 1 -3.94 -4.52 11.78
CA MET A 1 -2.82 -5.08 10.98
C MET A 1 -3.18 -6.49 10.54
N LEU A 2 -3.03 -6.82 9.25
CA LEU A 2 -3.24 -8.20 8.75
C LEU A 2 -2.11 -9.11 9.28
N LYS A 3 -2.45 -10.26 9.86
CA LYS A 3 -1.49 -11.07 10.65
C LYS A 3 -1.05 -12.37 9.97
N SER A 4 -1.83 -12.94 9.04
CA SER A 4 -1.56 -14.30 8.52
C SER A 4 -1.38 -14.35 7.01
N SER A 5 -0.34 -15.05 6.53
CA SER A 5 -0.08 -15.29 5.09
C SER A 5 -1.27 -15.90 4.35
N LYS A 6 -2.12 -16.70 5.02
CA LYS A 6 -3.36 -17.24 4.43
C LYS A 6 -4.40 -16.13 4.17
N GLU A 7 -4.50 -15.12 5.04
CA GLU A 7 -5.38 -13.96 4.82
C GLU A 7 -4.95 -13.14 3.60
N PHE A 8 -3.63 -13.00 3.37
CA PHE A 8 -3.10 -12.31 2.20
C PHE A 8 -3.48 -13.02 0.88
N GLY A 9 -3.35 -14.35 0.83
CA GLY A 9 -3.65 -15.14 -0.38
C GLY A 9 -5.10 -15.00 -0.84
N HIS A 10 -6.06 -15.14 0.07
CA HIS A 10 -7.49 -14.99 -0.25
C HIS A 10 -7.86 -13.55 -0.61
N PHE A 11 -7.16 -12.56 -0.01
CA PHE A 11 -7.38 -11.16 -0.30
C PHE A 11 -6.95 -10.75 -1.71
N TYR A 12 -5.80 -11.24 -2.19
CA TYR A 12 -5.29 -10.85 -3.50
C TYR A 12 -6.23 -11.17 -4.67
N ASN A 13 -7.00 -12.25 -4.58
CA ASN A 13 -7.92 -12.66 -5.65
C ASN A 13 -9.26 -11.91 -5.62
N ARG A 14 -9.68 -11.39 -4.46
CA ARG A 14 -10.98 -10.71 -4.28
C ARG A 14 -10.86 -9.20 -4.08
N SER A 15 -9.66 -8.63 -4.16
CA SER A 15 -9.42 -7.20 -3.98
C SER A 15 -9.18 -6.50 -5.30
N GLN A 16 -9.62 -5.25 -5.40
CA GLN A 16 -9.24 -4.40 -6.51
C GLN A 16 -7.78 -3.99 -6.34
N LYS A 17 -7.02 -3.99 -7.44
CA LYS A 17 -5.59 -3.66 -7.41
C LYS A 17 -5.26 -2.54 -8.38
N LYS A 18 -4.39 -1.63 -7.96
CA LYS A 18 -3.80 -0.62 -8.83
C LYS A 18 -2.29 -0.67 -8.75
N HIS A 19 -1.67 -0.81 -9.91
CA HIS A 19 -0.23 -0.67 -10.06
C HIS A 19 0.11 0.82 -10.14
N LEU A 20 0.94 1.27 -9.20
CA LEU A 20 1.53 2.61 -9.17
C LEU A 20 3.02 2.50 -9.54
N ARG A 21 3.71 3.64 -9.68
CA ARG A 21 5.15 3.64 -9.95
C ARG A 21 5.92 3.06 -8.76
N ASN A 22 5.62 3.56 -7.56
CA ASN A 22 6.36 3.23 -6.35
C ASN A 22 5.77 2.05 -5.54
N ALA A 23 4.52 1.67 -5.84
CA ALA A 23 3.80 0.66 -5.06
C ALA A 23 2.76 -0.10 -5.88
N ILE A 24 2.19 -1.15 -5.30
CA ILE A 24 0.92 -1.74 -5.73
C ILE A 24 -0.04 -1.55 -4.56
N LEU A 25 -1.19 -0.94 -4.85
CA LEU A 25 -2.25 -0.71 -3.88
C LEU A 25 -3.35 -1.73 -4.12
N PHE A 26 -3.68 -2.50 -3.09
CA PHE A 26 -4.86 -3.36 -3.06
C PHE A 26 -5.88 -2.76 -2.11
N TYR A 27 -7.13 -2.73 -2.53
CA TYR A 27 -8.25 -2.25 -1.73
C TYR A 27 -9.41 -3.24 -1.79
N LYS A 28 -10.02 -3.45 -0.63
CA LYS A 28 -11.31 -4.12 -0.51
C LYS A 28 -12.13 -3.40 0.54
N GLU A 29 -13.34 -3.05 0.17
CA GLU A 29 -14.33 -2.49 1.09
C GLU A 29 -14.66 -3.50 2.20
N GLY A 30 -14.96 -2.98 3.40
CA GLY A 30 -15.26 -3.77 4.58
C GLY A 30 -15.36 -2.87 5.81
N SER A 31 -15.63 -3.48 6.97
CA SER A 31 -15.72 -2.76 8.24
C SER A 31 -14.34 -2.50 8.85
N GLY A 32 -14.13 -1.27 9.31
CA GLY A 32 -12.89 -0.78 9.91
C GLY A 32 -11.77 -0.56 8.88
N LYS A 33 -10.74 0.20 9.30
CA LYS A 33 -9.51 0.40 8.51
C LYS A 33 -8.44 -0.61 8.90
N ARG A 34 -8.16 -1.57 8.01
CA ARG A 34 -7.07 -2.55 8.18
C ARG A 34 -6.00 -2.28 7.13
N VAL A 35 -4.73 -2.17 7.55
CA VAL A 35 -3.62 -1.98 6.61
C VAL A 35 -2.53 -3.05 6.78
N GLY A 36 -1.94 -3.44 5.65
CA GLY A 36 -0.77 -4.32 5.55
C GLY A 36 0.29 -3.73 4.62
N PHE A 37 1.56 -3.85 5.01
CA PHE A 37 2.69 -3.37 4.22
C PHE A 37 3.63 -4.52 3.92
N THR A 38 3.95 -4.70 2.65
CA THR A 38 4.92 -5.69 2.19
C THR A 38 5.88 -5.05 1.20
N ALA A 39 7.06 -5.64 1.05
CA ALA A 39 8.07 -5.21 0.09
C ALA A 39 8.51 -6.40 -0.73
N SER A 40 8.57 -6.22 -2.05
CA SER A 40 9.02 -7.27 -2.96
C SER A 40 10.49 -7.63 -2.70
N LYS A 41 10.87 -8.88 -2.98
CA LYS A 41 12.29 -9.29 -3.05
C LYS A 41 13.08 -8.40 -4.03
N LYS A 42 12.43 -7.86 -5.06
CA LYS A 42 13.02 -6.97 -6.08
C LYS A 42 13.47 -5.61 -5.54
N VAL A 43 13.04 -5.21 -4.34
CA VAL A 43 13.43 -3.94 -3.72
C VAL A 43 14.90 -3.93 -3.31
N GLY A 44 15.44 -5.09 -2.92
CA GLY A 44 16.84 -5.24 -2.50
C GLY A 44 16.98 -5.92 -1.14
N ASN A 45 18.03 -5.55 -0.42
CA ASN A 45 18.40 -6.14 0.87
C ASN A 45 17.38 -5.86 1.99
N ALA A 46 17.61 -6.42 3.17
CA ALA A 46 16.72 -6.24 4.32
C ALA A 46 16.53 -4.77 4.71
N VAL A 47 17.59 -3.96 4.63
CA VAL A 47 17.57 -2.54 4.95
C VAL A 47 16.70 -1.76 3.96
N ALA A 48 16.93 -1.94 2.66
CA ALA A 48 16.14 -1.31 1.60
C ALA A 48 14.65 -1.69 1.70
N ARG A 49 14.33 -2.96 1.98
CA ARG A 49 12.95 -3.41 2.20
C ARG A 49 12.32 -2.77 3.43
N ASN A 50 13.06 -2.63 4.52
CA ASN A 50 12.56 -1.98 5.74
C ASN A 50 12.35 -0.49 5.53
N PHE A 51 13.26 0.18 4.83
CA PHE A 51 13.14 1.56 4.43
C PHE A 51 11.89 1.79 3.55
N ALA A 52 11.71 0.98 2.51
CA ALA A 52 10.53 1.03 1.65
C ALA A 52 9.22 0.87 2.44
N LYS A 53 9.14 -0.09 3.37
CA LYS A 53 7.97 -0.26 4.25
C LYS A 53 7.74 0.96 5.15
N ARG A 54 8.80 1.57 5.69
CA ARG A 54 8.70 2.80 6.52
C ARG A 54 8.14 3.97 5.70
N ARG A 55 8.62 4.16 4.47
CA ARG A 55 8.11 5.21 3.57
C ARG A 55 6.63 5.02 3.24
N LEU A 56 6.22 3.79 2.89
CA LEU A 56 4.81 3.50 2.64
C LEU A 56 3.93 3.74 3.85
N ARG A 57 4.38 3.34 5.05
CA ARG A 57 3.64 3.59 6.29
C ARG A 57 3.43 5.08 6.52
N ALA A 58 4.50 5.87 6.43
CA ALA A 58 4.42 7.31 6.62
C ALA A 58 3.51 7.98 5.58
N ALA A 59 3.61 7.59 4.31
CA ALA A 59 2.76 8.14 3.25
C ALA A 59 1.29 7.74 3.43
N PHE A 60 1.02 6.50 3.86
CA PHE A 60 -0.34 6.04 4.14
C PHE A 60 -0.99 6.81 5.30
N LEU A 61 -0.27 7.00 6.41
CA LEU A 61 -0.77 7.74 7.58
C LEU A 61 -1.22 9.16 7.21
N LYS A 62 -0.49 9.85 6.32
CA LYS A 62 -0.86 11.20 5.86
C LYS A 62 -2.16 11.25 5.06
N ILE A 63 -2.50 10.19 4.34
CA ILE A 63 -3.71 10.15 3.51
C ILE A 63 -4.86 9.39 4.18
N GLU A 64 -4.61 8.69 5.28
CA GLU A 64 -5.54 7.77 5.93
C GLU A 64 -6.90 8.42 6.27
N ALA A 65 -6.89 9.68 6.70
CA ALA A 65 -8.11 10.43 7.00
C ALA A 65 -9.04 10.57 5.79
N ARG A 66 -8.50 10.55 4.57
CA ARG A 66 -9.26 10.70 3.31
C ARG A 66 -9.70 9.36 2.72
N LEU A 67 -9.27 8.25 3.30
CA LEU A 67 -9.56 6.91 2.81
C LEU A 67 -10.86 6.39 3.41
N LYS A 68 -11.60 5.61 2.63
CA LYS A 68 -12.77 4.86 3.10
C LYS A 68 -12.38 3.75 4.08
N GLU A 69 -13.37 3.26 4.79
CA GLU A 69 -13.25 2.01 5.55
C GLU A 69 -12.91 0.85 4.59
N GLY A 70 -12.22 -0.15 5.13
CA GLY A 70 -11.82 -1.33 4.40
C GLY A 70 -10.40 -1.77 4.66
N THR A 71 -9.99 -2.76 3.89
CA THR A 71 -8.67 -3.37 4.00
C THR A 71 -7.77 -2.90 2.86
N TYR A 72 -6.56 -2.49 3.22
CA TYR A 72 -5.53 -1.96 2.33
C TYR A 72 -4.29 -2.85 2.42
N ILE A 73 -3.75 -3.24 1.26
CA ILE A 73 -2.43 -3.88 1.20
C ILE A 73 -1.56 -3.08 0.26
N LEU A 74 -0.42 -2.62 0.75
CA LEU A 74 0.56 -1.88 -0.03
C LEU A 74 1.81 -2.74 -0.23
N VAL A 75 2.15 -2.99 -1.49
CA VAL A 75 3.36 -3.71 -1.89
C VAL A 75 4.36 -2.70 -2.44
N ALA A 76 5.46 -2.47 -1.73
CA ALA A 76 6.55 -1.62 -2.21
C ALA A 76 7.23 -2.23 -3.44
N LYS A 77 7.44 -1.39 -4.46
CA LYS A 77 8.30 -1.68 -5.61
C LYS A 77 9.69 -1.07 -5.38
N LYS A 78 10.65 -1.39 -6.26
CA LYS A 78 12.05 -0.98 -6.13
C LYS A 78 12.20 0.54 -6.18
N GLU A 79 11.40 1.18 -7.02
CA GLU A 79 11.42 2.62 -7.32
C GLU A 79 11.18 3.50 -6.10
N ILE A 80 10.53 2.98 -5.04
CA ILE A 80 10.22 3.74 -3.83
C ILE A 80 11.46 4.13 -3.02
N VAL A 81 12.59 3.43 -3.21
CA VAL A 81 13.83 3.68 -2.48
C VAL A 81 14.39 5.05 -2.87
N ASP A 82 14.36 5.36 -4.16
CA ASP A 82 14.94 6.58 -4.74
C ASP A 82 13.89 7.68 -5.00
N ALA A 83 12.60 7.37 -4.88
CA ALA A 83 11.52 8.33 -5.10
C ALA A 83 11.48 9.43 -4.01
N ASP A 84 11.09 10.64 -4.40
CA ASP A 84 10.76 11.70 -3.44
C ASP A 84 9.49 11.35 -2.63
N PHE A 85 9.45 11.76 -1.36
CA PHE A 85 8.36 11.41 -0.46
C PHE A 85 7.02 11.99 -0.92
N LYS A 86 7.00 13.23 -1.42
CA LYS A 86 5.76 13.85 -1.96
C LYS A 86 5.24 13.08 -3.17
N THR A 87 6.13 12.53 -3.99
CA THR A 87 5.75 11.69 -5.13
C THR A 87 5.04 10.42 -4.68
N ILE A 88 5.52 9.79 -3.60
CA ILE A 88 4.89 8.59 -3.03
C ILE A 88 3.49 8.91 -2.50
N GLU A 89 3.32 10.03 -1.78
CA GLU A 89 2.00 10.48 -1.29
C GLU A 89 1.01 10.69 -2.45
N ARG A 90 1.44 11.39 -3.51
CA ARG A 90 0.62 11.65 -4.70
C ARG A 90 0.24 10.36 -5.42
N ASP A 91 1.18 9.43 -5.58
CA ASP A 91 0.93 8.12 -6.18
C ASP A 91 -0.14 7.35 -5.42
N LEU A 92 -0.04 7.31 -4.09
CA LEU A 92 -1.00 6.61 -3.25
C LEU A 92 -2.39 7.23 -3.32
N LEU A 93 -2.48 8.56 -3.29
CA LEU A 93 -3.76 9.26 -3.40
C LEU A 93 -4.41 9.03 -4.77
N TYR A 94 -3.61 9.09 -5.84
CA TYR A 94 -4.06 8.77 -7.20
C TYR A 94 -4.58 7.33 -7.29
N GLY A 95 -3.85 6.36 -6.72
CA GLY A 95 -4.26 4.97 -6.65
C GLY A 95 -5.57 4.77 -5.90
N ALA A 96 -5.70 5.39 -4.73
CA ALA A 96 -6.92 5.32 -3.92
C ALA A 96 -8.13 5.90 -4.65
N GLY A 97 -7.97 7.03 -5.34
CA GLY A 97 -9.04 7.62 -6.17
C GLY A 97 -9.49 6.69 -7.29
N LYS A 98 -8.55 6.05 -7.99
CA LYS A 98 -8.88 5.08 -9.05
C LYS A 98 -9.57 3.81 -8.53
N LEU A 99 -9.31 3.42 -7.28
CA LEU A 99 -9.96 2.28 -6.63
C LEU A 99 -11.28 2.66 -5.93
N LYS A 100 -11.77 3.90 -6.10
CA LYS A 100 -12.94 4.44 -5.40
C LYS A 100 -12.83 4.35 -3.87
N ALA A 101 -11.60 4.30 -3.36
CA ALA A 101 -11.27 4.15 -1.94
C ALA A 101 -11.10 5.49 -1.21
N LEU A 102 -11.37 6.62 -1.88
CA LEU A 102 -11.48 7.93 -1.25
C LEU A 102 -12.89 8.12 -0.71
N GLN A 103 -13.00 8.77 0.46
CA GLN A 103 -14.27 9.21 1.04
C GLN A 103 -14.97 10.20 0.14
#